data_AF-A0A5K1A9K4-F1
#
_entry.id   AF-A0A5K1A9K4-F1
#
_cell.length_a   1.000
_cell.length_b   1.000
_cell.length_c   1.000
_cell.angle_alpha   90.00
_cell.angle_beta   90.00
_cell.angle_gamma   90.00
#
_symmetry.space_group_name_H-M   'P 1'
#
loop_
_entity.id
_entity.type
_entity.pdbx_description
1 polymer ?
#
loop_
_entity_poly.entity_id
_entity_poly.type
_entity_poly.pdbx_seq_one_letter_code
_entity_poly.pdbx_strand_id
1 'polypeptide(L)' 'MGGRNTVLMDAISWRIPLVSDIPTIIFGADVTHPETGEDSSPSIAA' A
#
# COMPACT_ATOMS: atom_id res chain seq x y z
N MET A 1 -3.71 -13.51 -14.92
CA MET A 1 -4.04 -14.50 -13.88
C MET A 1 -4.09 -13.77 -12.53
N GLY A 2 -5.21 -13.79 -11.79
CA GLY A 2 -5.43 -12.98 -10.57
C GLY A 2 -5.49 -13.82 -9.28
N GLY A 3 -4.37 -14.41 -8.86
CA GLY A 3 -4.28 -15.23 -7.64
C GLY A 3 -3.81 -14.46 -6.39
N ARG A 4 -3.72 -15.15 -5.24
CA ARG A 4 -3.07 -14.66 -4.01
C ARG A 4 -1.80 -15.46 -3.77
N ASN A 5 -0.65 -14.78 -3.67
CA ASN A 5 0.62 -15.46 -3.39
C ASN A 5 0.65 -16.03 -1.97
N THR A 6 0.26 -15.22 -0.99
CA THR A 6 0.24 -15.57 0.44
C THR A 6 -0.83 -14.74 1.16
N VAL A 7 -1.28 -15.20 2.33
CA VAL A 7 -2.22 -14.46 3.19
C VAL A 7 -1.75 -14.54 4.63
N LEU A 8 -1.82 -13.43 5.37
CA LEU A 8 -1.56 -13.40 6.80
C LEU A 8 -2.71 -14.09 7.55
N MET A 9 -2.42 -15.06 8.41
CA MET A 9 -3.45 -15.81 9.14
C MET A 9 -4.31 -14.92 10.04
N ASP A 10 -3.75 -13.84 10.57
CA ASP A 10 -4.48 -12.86 11.36
C ASP A 10 -5.48 -12.04 10.54
N ALA A 11 -5.24 -11.88 9.24
CA ALA A 11 -6.20 -11.24 8.33
C ALA A 11 -7.42 -12.12 8.07
N ILE A 12 -7.30 -13.44 8.22
CA ILE A 12 -8.42 -14.39 8.07
C ILE A 12 -9.11 -14.60 9.42
N SER A 13 -8.34 -14.53 10.51
CA SER A 13 -8.84 -14.67 11.88
C SER A 13 -9.39 -13.36 12.46
N TRP A 14 -9.44 -12.29 11.66
CA TRP A 14 -9.91 -10.95 12.06
C TRP A 14 -9.22 -10.40 13.31
N ARG A 15 -7.93 -10.74 13.47
CA ARG A 15 -7.11 -10.29 14.60
C ARG A 15 -6.32 -9.02 14.30
N ILE A 16 -6.35 -8.56 13.06
CA ILE A 16 -5.76 -7.28 12.67
C ILE A 16 -6.75 -6.17 13.08
N PRO A 17 -6.35 -5.23 13.95
CA PRO A 17 -7.19 -4.09 14.28
C PRO A 17 -7.62 -3.35 13.02
N LEU A 18 -8.91 -2.99 12.94
CA LEU A 18 -9.51 -2.26 11.80
C LEU A 18 -9.61 -3.04 10.47
N VAL A 19 -9.06 -4.26 10.37
CA VAL A 19 -9.24 -5.15 9.21
C VAL A 19 -9.98 -6.40 9.69
N SER A 20 -11.30 -6.33 9.64
CA SER A 20 -12.22 -7.39 10.08
C SER A 20 -13.02 -7.98 8.90
N ASP A 21 -14.10 -8.67 9.23
CA ASP A 21 -15.13 -9.19 8.34
C ASP A 21 -15.87 -8.11 7.50
N ILE A 22 -15.61 -6.83 7.75
CA ILE A 22 -16.14 -5.72 6.95
C ILE A 22 -15.18 -5.45 5.78
N PRO A 23 -15.66 -5.33 4.52
CA PRO A 23 -14.81 -5.03 3.37
C PRO A 23 -13.95 -3.78 3.61
N THR A 24 -12.65 -3.99 3.74
CA THR A 24 -11.68 -2.95 4.08
C THR A 24 -10.67 -2.81 2.95
N ILE A 25 -10.39 -1.58 2.52
CA ILE A 25 -9.38 -1.25 1.52
C ILE A 25 -8.17 -0.59 2.20
N ILE A 26 -6.96 -1.01 1.82
CA ILE A 26 -5.71 -0.44 2.32
C ILE A 26 -5.06 0.34 1.18
N PHE A 27 -4.87 1.64 1.37
CA PHE A 27 -4.15 2.50 0.43
C PHE A 27 -2.69 2.64 0.86
N GLY A 28 -1.77 2.51 -0.10
CA GLY A 28 -0.41 3.02 0.02
C GLY A 28 -0.32 4.34 -0.72
N ALA A 29 0.49 5.27 -0.22
CA ALA A 29 0.79 6.52 -0.89
C ALA A 29 2.29 6.77 -0.78
N ASP A 30 2.93 7.13 -1.88
CA ASP A 30 4.35 7.47 -1.91
C ASP A 30 4.61 8.73 -2.76
N VAL A 31 5.67 9.46 -2.43
CA VAL A 31 6.19 10.56 -3.26
C VAL A 31 7.70 10.42 -3.39
N THR A 32 8.16 10.21 -4.62
CA THR A 32 9.58 10.20 -4.96
C THR A 32 9.98 11.55 -5.56
N HIS A 33 10.96 12.20 -4.95
CA HIS A 33 11.53 13.47 -5.43
C HIS A 33 12.70 13.22 -6.39
N PRO A 34 12.96 14.14 -7.32
CA PRO A 34 14.15 14.08 -8.16
C PRO A 34 15.45 14.16 -7.34
N GLU A 35 16.57 13.81 -7.97
CA GLU A 35 17.89 13.91 -7.33
C GLU A 35 18.23 15.36 -6.97
N THR A 36 19.09 15.52 -5.96
CA THR A 36 19.51 16.85 -5.51
C THR A 36 20.22 17.61 -6.64
N GLY A 37 19.67 18.74 -7.08
CA GLY A 37 20.19 19.55 -8.18
C GLY A 37 19.32 19.52 -9.45
N GLU A 38 18.34 18.62 -9.54
CA GLU A 38 17.30 18.63 -10.59
C GLU A 38 16.02 19.33 -10.13
N ASP A 39 16.14 20.57 -9.64
CA ASP A 39 15.03 21.34 -9.06
C ASP A 39 13.87 21.64 -10.04
N SER A 40 14.06 21.38 -11.34
CA SER A 40 13.04 21.56 -12.39
C SER A 40 12.28 20.28 -12.73
N SER A 41 12.70 19.11 -12.24
CA SER A 41 12.02 17.84 -12.49
C SER A 41 10.83 17.65 -11.54
N PRO A 42 9.67 17.19 -12.01
CA PRO A 42 8.51 16.98 -11.14
C PRO A 42 8.69 15.75 -10.25
N SER A 43 8.12 15.79 -9.04
CA SER A 43 8.01 14.60 -8.18
C SER A 43 6.99 13.60 -8.74
N ILE A 44 7.19 12.32 -8.45
CA ILE A 44 6.28 11.24 -8.82
C ILE A 44 5.48 10.83 -7.59
N ALA A 45 4.15 10.77 -7.72
CA ALA A 45 3.25 10.24 -6.69
C ALA A 45 2.61 8.92 -7.15
N ALA A 46 2.44 7.99 -6.22
CA ALA A 46 1.83 6.67 -6.45
C ALA A 46 0.88 6.27 -5.32
#